data_AF-A0A947KGR6-F1
#
_entry.id   AF-A0A947KGR6-F1
#
_cell.length_a   1.000
_cell.length_b   1.000
_cell.length_c   1.000
_cell.angle_alpha   90.00
_cell.angle_beta   90.00
_cell.angle_gamma   90.00
#
_symmetry.space_group_name_H-M   'P 1'
#
loop_
_entity.id
_entity.type
_entity.pdbx_description
1 polymer ?
#
loop_
_entity_poly.entity_id
_entity_poly.type
_entity_poly.pdbx_seq_one_letter_code
_entity_poly.pdbx_strand_id
1 'polypeptide(L)'
;MHKNIKVQIRLILISIIFLIIMGLFTNDIVHCAELRKYPKIGEWKPQKDVQVYLEDKLFDYINGASELYLSYEFQQLDVVYYKNRKKLEITLEIYTHSAPLFAYGIYSQERSPDTKYLNIGTESYIDGSNLFILTGKHYVKIYSFDLGENAEMVLNEFALSVVDLLNSDNSLPVLLSAFPEQNLRPKSIQFIAENLLGYSFFNNGFQAFYDFENEQCRLFIVESASIKESNDLFDQYILHIRHTPRIPGSTEYKVIDPYHGVGSIRKCGCYVFGGFGLSNIEQLSKLLDQVGDNLCR
;
A
#
# COMPACT_ATOMS: atom_id res chain seq x y z
N MET A 1 37.79 26.38 43.35
CA MET A 1 37.00 25.14 43.58
C MET A 1 35.49 25.31 43.45
N HIS A 2 34.88 26.37 44.01
CA HIS A 2 33.41 26.55 44.04
C HIS A 2 32.71 26.72 42.67
N LYS A 3 33.40 27.26 41.64
CA LYS A 3 32.81 27.56 40.32
C LYS A 3 32.58 26.30 39.47
N ASN A 4 33.46 25.30 39.58
CA ASN A 4 33.35 24.04 38.82
C ASN A 4 32.21 23.15 39.33
N ILE A 5 31.93 23.18 40.64
CA ILE A 5 30.83 22.42 41.26
C ILE A 5 29.47 22.92 40.76
N LYS A 6 29.27 24.24 40.64
CA LYS A 6 28.02 24.80 40.09
C LYS A 6 27.78 24.46 38.62
N VAL A 7 28.85 24.34 37.82
CA VAL A 7 28.75 23.96 36.40
C VAL A 7 28.42 22.48 36.26
N GLN A 8 29.04 21.61 37.06
CA GLN A 8 28.71 20.18 37.07
C GLN A 8 27.26 19.91 37.50
N ILE A 9 26.77 20.60 38.53
CA ILE A 9 25.38 20.46 38.98
C ILE A 9 24.39 20.88 37.88
N ARG A 10 24.68 21.97 37.15
CA ARG A 10 23.83 22.40 36.01
C ARG A 10 23.81 21.37 34.88
N LEU A 11 24.95 20.77 34.55
CA LEU A 11 25.04 19.75 33.49
C LEU A 11 24.25 18.48 33.85
N ILE A 12 24.32 18.04 35.11
CA ILE A 12 23.57 16.89 35.61
C ILE A 12 22.06 17.17 35.57
N LEU A 13 21.63 18.36 36.01
CA LEU A 13 20.22 18.77 35.95
C LEU A 13 19.67 18.81 34.51
N ILE A 14 20.44 19.33 33.55
CA ILE A 14 20.05 19.35 32.14
C ILE A 14 19.93 17.93 31.57
N SER A 15 20.86 17.04 31.91
CA SER A 15 20.82 15.64 31.46
C SER A 15 19.63 14.88 32.03
N ILE A 16 19.27 15.11 33.31
CA ILE A 16 18.10 14.50 33.94
C ILE A 16 16.80 15.03 33.29
N ILE A 17 16.71 16.34 33.04
CA ILE A 17 15.56 16.93 32.35
C ILE A 17 15.45 16.38 30.92
N PHE A 18 16.57 16.22 30.21
CA PHE A 18 16.59 15.62 28.87
C PHE A 18 16.12 14.16 28.89
N LEU A 19 16.55 13.36 29.86
CA LEU A 19 16.08 11.98 30.06
C LEU A 19 14.58 11.90 30.40
N ILE A 20 14.06 12.83 31.21
CA ILE A 20 12.64 12.89 31.54
C ILE A 20 11.82 13.32 30.31
N ILE A 21 12.29 14.28 29.52
CA ILE A 21 11.63 14.69 28.27
C ILE A 21 11.67 13.55 27.25
N MET A 22 12.80 12.85 27.12
CA MET A 22 12.94 11.71 26.19
C MET A 22 12.07 10.51 26.61
N GLY A 23 11.84 10.31 27.91
CA GLY A 23 10.90 9.30 28.43
C GLY A 23 9.42 9.70 28.37
N LEU A 24 9.08 10.97 28.16
CA LEU A 24 7.71 11.45 28.00
C LEU A 24 7.19 11.34 26.55
N PHE A 25 8.05 10.97 25.59
CA PHE A 25 7.68 10.80 24.17
C PHE A 25 7.51 9.35 23.73
N THR A 26 7.55 8.37 24.63
CA THR A 26 7.02 7.03 24.33
C THR A 26 5.52 7.03 24.59
N ASN A 27 4.77 7.69 23.71
CA ASN A 27 3.36 7.35 23.55
C ASN A 27 3.32 5.99 22.86
N ASP A 28 3.47 4.92 23.65
CA ASP A 28 2.92 3.63 23.26
C ASP A 28 1.40 3.83 23.22
N ILE A 29 0.88 4.26 22.08
CA ILE A 29 -0.55 4.23 21.82
C ILE A 29 -0.89 2.75 21.85
N VAL A 30 -1.42 2.28 22.98
CA VAL A 30 -2.12 1.00 23.01
C VAL A 30 -3.26 1.15 22.01
N HIS A 31 -3.08 0.58 20.82
CA HIS A 31 -4.08 0.61 19.78
C HIS A 31 -5.23 -0.31 20.20
N CYS A 32 -6.20 0.27 20.91
CA CYS A 32 -7.39 -0.44 21.32
C CYS A 32 -8.25 -0.75 20.09
N ALA A 33 -8.84 -1.94 20.07
CA ALA A 33 -9.77 -2.36 19.04
C ALA A 33 -10.91 -1.35 18.85
N GLU A 34 -11.12 -0.90 17.62
CA GLU A 34 -12.28 -0.14 17.19
C GLU A 34 -13.50 -1.07 17.15
N LEU A 35 -14.44 -0.90 18.09
CA LEU A 35 -15.65 -1.72 18.12
C LEU A 35 -16.70 -1.17 17.16
N ARG A 36 -17.03 -1.95 16.12
CA ARG A 36 -18.10 -1.61 15.17
C ARG A 36 -19.36 -2.42 15.43
N LYS A 37 -20.52 -1.80 15.19
CA LYS A 37 -21.82 -2.47 15.21
C LYS A 37 -22.24 -2.79 13.79
N TYR A 38 -22.41 -4.08 13.52
CA TYR A 38 -22.79 -4.57 12.21
C TYR A 38 -24.31 -4.61 12.07
N PRO A 39 -24.89 -3.99 11.03
CA PRO A 39 -26.33 -3.99 10.81
C PRO A 39 -26.81 -5.34 10.28
N LYS A 40 -28.13 -5.53 10.29
CA LYS A 40 -28.79 -6.56 9.48
C LYS A 40 -28.76 -6.10 8.01
N ILE A 41 -28.42 -7.00 7.10
CA ILE A 41 -28.38 -6.73 5.64
C ILE A 41 -29.43 -7.62 5.00
N GLY A 42 -30.51 -7.06 4.44
CA GLY A 42 -31.61 -7.86 3.89
C GLY A 42 -32.18 -8.89 4.88
N GLU A 43 -32.10 -10.18 4.53
CA GLU A 43 -32.47 -11.31 5.41
C GLU A 43 -31.34 -11.82 6.31
N TRP A 44 -30.13 -11.28 6.15
CA TRP A 44 -28.91 -11.72 6.81
C TRP A 44 -28.71 -11.00 8.13
N LYS A 45 -28.50 -11.77 9.20
CA LYS A 45 -28.23 -11.26 10.54
C LYS A 45 -26.79 -11.56 10.94
N PRO A 46 -26.04 -10.57 11.46
CA PRO A 46 -24.73 -10.85 12.03
C PRO A 46 -24.90 -11.77 13.24
N GLN A 47 -23.99 -12.71 13.41
CA GLN A 47 -23.85 -13.48 14.63
C GLN A 47 -23.36 -12.57 15.77
N LYS A 48 -23.60 -12.99 17.03
CA LYS A 48 -23.35 -12.13 18.20
C LYS A 48 -21.86 -11.82 18.42
N ASP A 49 -20.99 -12.72 18.03
CA ASP A 49 -19.56 -12.64 18.32
C ASP A 49 -18.81 -12.15 17.06
N VAL A 50 -18.61 -10.84 16.98
CA VAL A 50 -17.62 -10.24 16.06
C VAL A 50 -16.25 -10.62 16.58
N GLN A 51 -15.44 -11.26 15.75
CA GLN A 51 -14.06 -11.56 16.11
C GLN A 51 -13.18 -10.40 15.64
N VAL A 52 -12.34 -9.90 16.55
CA VAL A 52 -11.42 -8.80 16.26
C VAL A 52 -10.00 -9.29 16.47
N TYR A 53 -9.17 -9.16 15.45
CA TYR A 53 -7.76 -9.52 15.47
C TYR A 53 -6.91 -8.25 15.34
N LEU A 54 -6.00 -8.04 16.29
CA LEU A 54 -4.96 -7.01 16.22
C LEU A 54 -3.67 -7.62 15.66
N GLU A 55 -2.62 -6.80 15.51
CA GLU A 55 -1.35 -7.18 14.90
C GLU A 55 -0.77 -8.49 15.47
N ASP A 56 -0.77 -8.65 16.79
CA ASP A 56 -0.20 -9.83 17.48
C ASP A 56 -1.01 -11.12 17.32
N LYS A 57 -2.25 -11.01 16.81
CA LYS A 57 -3.19 -12.12 16.61
C LYS A 57 -3.55 -12.36 15.15
N LEU A 58 -3.09 -11.52 14.23
CA LEU A 58 -3.42 -11.67 12.81
C LEU A 58 -2.90 -13.00 12.24
N PHE A 59 -1.71 -13.44 12.68
CA PHE A 59 -1.15 -14.74 12.26
C PHE A 59 -2.07 -15.91 12.62
N ASP A 60 -2.74 -15.86 13.79
CA ASP A 60 -3.64 -16.94 14.23
C ASP A 60 -4.83 -17.13 13.27
N TYR A 61 -5.17 -16.09 12.49
CA TYR A 61 -6.28 -16.11 11.54
C TYR A 61 -5.83 -16.38 10.09
N ILE A 62 -4.85 -15.63 9.57
CA ILE A 62 -4.41 -15.74 8.15
C ILE A 62 -3.05 -16.41 7.94
N ASN A 63 -2.44 -16.96 9.00
CA ASN A 63 -1.14 -17.65 8.95
C ASN A 63 -0.04 -16.79 8.28
N GLY A 64 0.74 -17.38 7.37
CA GLY A 64 1.85 -16.72 6.68
C GLY A 64 1.46 -15.52 5.82
N ALA A 65 0.17 -15.35 5.49
CA ALA A 65 -0.28 -14.13 4.81
C ALA A 65 -0.21 -12.89 5.70
N SER A 66 -0.14 -13.04 7.03
CA SER A 66 -0.11 -11.91 7.98
C SER A 66 1.08 -10.97 7.78
N GLU A 67 2.25 -11.48 7.41
CA GLU A 67 3.45 -10.67 7.15
C GLU A 67 3.22 -9.64 6.05
N LEU A 68 2.46 -10.01 5.01
CA LEU A 68 2.08 -9.08 3.97
C LEU A 68 1.19 -7.96 4.51
N TYR A 69 0.21 -8.26 5.35
CA TYR A 69 -0.69 -7.22 5.88
C TYR A 69 0.04 -6.30 6.86
N LEU A 70 0.91 -6.85 7.70
CA LEU A 70 1.71 -6.10 8.68
C LEU A 70 2.67 -5.11 8.01
N SER A 71 3.29 -5.47 6.88
CA SER A 71 4.14 -4.52 6.11
C SER A 71 3.36 -3.36 5.48
N TYR A 72 2.02 -3.43 5.49
CA TYR A 72 1.13 -2.36 5.05
C TYR A 72 0.44 -1.71 6.25
N GLU A 73 1.12 -1.54 7.38
CA GLU A 73 0.62 -0.76 8.53
C GLU A 73 -0.79 -1.21 8.96
N PHE A 74 -1.00 -2.52 9.01
CA PHE A 74 -2.24 -3.14 9.48
C PHE A 74 -2.53 -2.72 10.92
N GLN A 75 -3.81 -2.45 11.22
CA GLN A 75 -4.27 -2.07 12.55
C GLN A 75 -5.20 -3.10 13.16
N GLN A 76 -6.15 -3.61 12.37
CA GLN A 76 -7.24 -4.43 12.89
C GLN A 76 -7.95 -5.19 11.76
N LEU A 77 -8.36 -6.42 12.06
CA LEU A 77 -9.26 -7.22 11.24
C LEU A 77 -10.54 -7.50 12.04
N ASP A 78 -11.69 -7.14 11.47
CA ASP A 78 -12.99 -7.59 11.95
C ASP A 78 -13.48 -8.76 11.09
N VAL A 79 -13.80 -9.89 11.74
CA VAL A 79 -14.42 -11.05 11.10
C VAL A 79 -15.85 -11.19 11.63
N VAL A 80 -16.81 -11.07 10.72
CA VAL A 80 -18.25 -11.11 11.02
C VAL A 80 -18.92 -12.18 10.21
N TYR A 81 -19.54 -13.13 10.90
CA TYR A 81 -20.35 -14.16 10.28
C TYR A 81 -21.81 -13.71 10.20
N TYR A 82 -22.39 -13.77 9.01
CA TYR A 82 -23.80 -13.51 8.77
C TYR A 82 -24.54 -14.81 8.48
N LYS A 83 -25.77 -14.93 8.99
CA LYS A 83 -26.68 -16.05 8.69
C LYS A 83 -28.04 -15.56 8.22
N ASN A 84 -28.62 -16.26 7.25
CA ASN A 84 -30.01 -16.08 6.85
C ASN A 84 -30.91 -17.20 7.39
N ARG A 85 -32.22 -17.16 7.08
CA ARG A 85 -33.20 -18.16 7.52
C ARG A 85 -32.96 -19.55 6.93
N LYS A 86 -32.28 -19.64 5.78
CA LYS A 86 -31.90 -20.89 5.11
C LYS A 86 -30.61 -21.50 5.66
N LYS A 87 -30.04 -20.90 6.71
CA LYS A 87 -28.75 -21.30 7.32
C LYS A 87 -27.55 -21.17 6.38
N LEU A 88 -27.66 -20.36 5.32
CA LEU A 88 -26.50 -19.97 4.54
C LEU A 88 -25.63 -19.00 5.35
N GLU A 89 -24.33 -19.04 5.10
CA GLU A 89 -23.33 -18.26 5.81
C GLU A 89 -22.57 -17.34 4.85
N ILE A 90 -22.35 -16.10 5.26
CA ILE A 90 -21.44 -15.15 4.62
C ILE A 90 -20.41 -14.74 5.66
N THR A 91 -19.15 -14.76 5.28
CA THR A 91 -18.07 -14.18 6.08
C THR A 91 -17.73 -12.82 5.51
N LEU A 92 -17.74 -11.82 6.39
CA LEU A 92 -17.27 -10.47 6.12
C LEU A 92 -15.98 -10.26 6.89
N GLU A 93 -14.91 -9.96 6.17
CA GLU A 93 -13.61 -9.55 6.71
C GLU A 93 -13.36 -8.08 6.38
N ILE A 94 -13.03 -7.27 7.38
CA ILE A 94 -12.66 -5.86 7.20
C ILE A 94 -11.27 -5.63 7.77
N TYR A 95 -10.27 -5.59 6.89
CA TYR A 95 -8.91 -5.22 7.23
C TYR A 95 -8.81 -3.70 7.26
N THR A 96 -8.37 -3.14 8.39
CA THR A 96 -8.18 -1.71 8.61
C THR A 96 -6.69 -1.43 8.66
N HIS A 97 -6.24 -0.47 7.87
CA HIS A 97 -4.86 -0.01 7.81
C HIS A 97 -4.73 1.41 8.36
N SER A 98 -3.51 1.86 8.63
CA SER A 98 -3.26 3.20 9.17
C SER A 98 -3.64 4.33 8.20
N ALA A 99 -3.61 4.08 6.90
CA ALA A 99 -3.96 5.05 5.85
C ALA A 99 -4.57 4.39 4.60
N PRO A 100 -5.36 5.13 3.79
CA PRO A 100 -5.93 4.62 2.53
C PRO A 100 -4.90 4.03 1.56
N LEU A 101 -3.69 4.61 1.50
CA LEU A 101 -2.62 4.13 0.63
C LEU A 101 -2.22 2.68 0.94
N PHE A 102 -2.20 2.30 2.22
CA PHE A 102 -1.81 0.96 2.62
C PHE A 102 -2.90 -0.08 2.35
N ALA A 103 -4.17 0.28 2.53
CA ALA A 103 -5.30 -0.55 2.10
C ALA A 103 -5.30 -0.75 0.58
N TYR A 104 -5.02 0.31 -0.19
CA TYR A 104 -4.81 0.22 -1.64
C TYR A 104 -3.65 -0.73 -1.97
N GLY A 105 -2.58 -0.70 -1.20
CA GLY A 105 -1.43 -1.59 -1.33
C GLY A 105 -1.80 -3.07 -1.34
N ILE A 106 -2.46 -3.55 -0.28
CA ILE A 106 -2.94 -4.94 -0.23
C ILE A 106 -3.93 -5.23 -1.36
N TYR A 107 -4.93 -4.37 -1.54
CA TYR A 107 -5.92 -4.51 -2.61
C TYR A 107 -5.26 -4.67 -3.99
N SER A 108 -4.28 -3.83 -4.31
CA SER A 108 -3.59 -3.81 -5.60
C SER A 108 -2.72 -5.04 -5.85
N GLN A 109 -2.23 -5.68 -4.79
CA GLN A 109 -1.45 -6.92 -4.89
C GLN A 109 -2.33 -8.16 -5.02
N GLU A 110 -3.49 -8.18 -4.37
CA GLU A 110 -4.40 -9.32 -4.41
C GLU A 110 -5.41 -9.26 -5.57
N ARG A 111 -5.63 -8.09 -6.19
CA ARG A 111 -6.65 -7.95 -7.23
C ARG A 111 -6.35 -8.78 -8.47
N SER A 112 -7.40 -9.42 -8.98
CA SER A 112 -7.38 -10.14 -10.24
C SER A 112 -7.73 -9.18 -11.39
N PRO A 113 -6.87 -9.00 -12.42
CA PRO A 113 -7.14 -8.07 -13.52
C PRO A 113 -8.33 -8.52 -14.39
N ASP A 114 -8.51 -9.83 -14.54
CA ASP A 114 -9.51 -10.44 -15.43
C ASP A 114 -10.80 -10.84 -14.70
N THR A 115 -11.36 -9.89 -13.95
CA THR A 115 -12.57 -10.10 -13.15
C THR A 115 -13.61 -9.00 -13.38
N LYS A 116 -14.81 -9.19 -12.83
CA LYS A 116 -15.90 -8.21 -12.93
C LYS A 116 -15.70 -7.12 -11.89
N TYR A 117 -15.21 -5.96 -12.32
CA TYR A 117 -15.12 -4.78 -11.48
C TYR A 117 -16.49 -4.10 -11.29
N LEU A 118 -16.71 -3.54 -10.10
CA LEU A 118 -17.88 -2.77 -9.72
C LEU A 118 -17.45 -1.36 -9.28
N ASN A 119 -18.35 -0.40 -9.44
CA ASN A 119 -18.15 0.97 -8.96
C ASN A 119 -18.75 1.15 -7.55
N ILE A 120 -18.22 0.41 -6.58
CA ILE A 120 -18.64 0.43 -5.17
C ILE A 120 -17.40 0.60 -4.30
N GLY A 121 -17.45 1.55 -3.35
CA GLY A 121 -16.29 1.99 -2.58
C GLY A 121 -15.36 2.86 -3.43
N THR A 122 -14.06 2.73 -3.22
CA THR A 122 -13.02 3.28 -4.11
C THR A 122 -12.88 2.41 -5.36
N GLU A 123 -12.84 1.08 -5.19
CA GLU A 123 -12.86 0.10 -6.26
C GLU A 123 -13.30 -1.25 -5.69
N SER A 124 -13.99 -2.08 -6.48
CA SER A 124 -14.31 -3.45 -6.07
C SER A 124 -14.35 -4.41 -7.25
N TYR A 125 -14.20 -5.70 -6.99
CA TYR A 125 -14.34 -6.75 -8.00
C TYR A 125 -14.92 -8.04 -7.42
N ILE A 126 -15.64 -8.78 -8.28
CA ILE A 126 -16.18 -10.11 -7.98
C ILE A 126 -15.30 -11.17 -8.65
N ASP A 127 -14.92 -12.17 -7.88
CA ASP A 127 -14.25 -13.38 -8.34
C ASP A 127 -14.98 -14.61 -7.79
N GLY A 128 -15.79 -15.25 -8.63
CA GLY A 128 -16.68 -16.34 -8.23
C GLY A 128 -17.70 -15.89 -7.17
N SER A 129 -17.66 -16.54 -6.00
CA SER A 129 -18.52 -16.23 -4.83
C SER A 129 -17.86 -15.27 -3.84
N ASN A 130 -16.78 -14.60 -4.26
CA ASN A 130 -16.04 -13.64 -3.46
C ASN A 130 -16.18 -12.25 -4.03
N LEU A 131 -16.29 -11.26 -3.16
CA LEU A 131 -16.26 -9.85 -3.49
C LEU A 131 -15.18 -9.17 -2.65
N PHE A 132 -14.38 -8.35 -3.32
CA PHE A 132 -13.28 -7.61 -2.72
C PHE A 132 -13.51 -6.12 -2.94
N ILE A 133 -13.39 -5.32 -1.88
CA ILE A 133 -13.69 -3.89 -1.90
C ILE A 133 -12.55 -3.12 -1.25
N LEU A 134 -12.05 -2.11 -1.94
CA LEU A 134 -11.24 -1.05 -1.37
C LEU A 134 -12.17 0.12 -1.01
N THR A 135 -12.14 0.58 0.23
CA THR A 135 -12.87 1.79 0.66
C THR A 135 -12.12 2.53 1.76
N GLY A 136 -11.63 3.73 1.46
CA GLY A 136 -10.72 4.48 2.33
C GLY A 136 -9.55 3.63 2.82
N LYS A 137 -9.39 3.54 4.14
CA LYS A 137 -8.35 2.75 4.83
C LYS A 137 -8.72 1.27 5.03
N HIS A 138 -9.77 0.80 4.38
CA HIS A 138 -10.28 -0.55 4.55
C HIS A 138 -10.15 -1.38 3.28
N TYR A 139 -9.64 -2.60 3.44
CA TYR A 139 -9.74 -3.66 2.46
C TYR A 139 -10.73 -4.70 2.97
N VAL A 140 -11.82 -4.91 2.23
CA VAL A 140 -12.94 -5.75 2.64
C VAL A 140 -13.00 -6.99 1.75
N LYS A 141 -13.18 -8.15 2.37
CA LYS A 141 -13.45 -9.41 1.69
C LYS A 141 -14.81 -9.94 2.14
N ILE A 142 -15.63 -10.30 1.18
CA ILE A 142 -16.94 -10.90 1.41
C ILE A 142 -16.98 -12.19 0.63
N TYR A 143 -17.18 -13.31 1.32
CA TYR A 143 -17.22 -14.61 0.66
C TYR A 143 -18.22 -15.54 1.31
N SER A 144 -18.69 -16.49 0.50
CA SER A 144 -19.62 -17.52 0.90
C SER A 144 -19.42 -18.76 0.05
N PHE A 145 -19.60 -19.93 0.65
CA PHE A 145 -19.41 -21.20 -0.02
C PHE A 145 -20.64 -21.66 -0.82
N ASP A 146 -21.83 -21.08 -0.59
CA ASP A 146 -23.08 -21.61 -1.15
C ASP A 146 -24.16 -20.52 -1.35
N LEU A 147 -23.91 -19.55 -2.25
CA LEU A 147 -24.92 -18.56 -2.64
C LEU A 147 -25.74 -18.94 -3.89
N GLY A 148 -25.28 -19.95 -4.62
CA GLY A 148 -25.89 -20.39 -5.88
C GLY A 148 -26.04 -19.25 -6.90
N GLU A 149 -27.12 -19.28 -7.67
CA GLU A 149 -27.38 -18.31 -8.77
C GLU A 149 -27.61 -16.86 -8.29
N ASN A 150 -27.88 -16.64 -6.99
CA ASN A 150 -28.14 -15.31 -6.43
C ASN A 150 -26.87 -14.64 -5.85
N ALA A 151 -25.69 -15.24 -6.03
CA ALA A 151 -24.43 -14.79 -5.44
C ALA A 151 -24.17 -13.30 -5.68
N GLU A 152 -24.21 -12.87 -6.94
CA GLU A 152 -23.90 -11.49 -7.31
C GLU A 152 -24.84 -10.47 -6.64
N MET A 153 -26.15 -10.75 -6.66
CA MET A 153 -27.15 -9.87 -6.06
C MET A 153 -26.91 -9.71 -4.54
N VAL A 154 -26.65 -10.82 -3.86
CA VAL A 154 -26.39 -10.82 -2.41
C VAL A 154 -25.07 -10.12 -2.10
N LEU A 155 -24.00 -10.42 -2.83
CA LEU A 155 -22.69 -9.77 -2.64
C LEU A 155 -22.78 -8.26 -2.88
N ASN A 156 -23.54 -7.81 -3.88
CA ASN A 156 -23.77 -6.39 -4.14
C ASN A 156 -24.53 -5.70 -3.00
N GLU A 157 -25.57 -6.33 -2.45
CA GLU A 157 -26.29 -5.80 -1.27
C GLU A 157 -25.35 -5.64 -0.06
N PHE A 158 -24.49 -6.63 0.18
CA PHE A 158 -23.46 -6.56 1.21
C PHE A 158 -22.44 -5.45 0.93
N ALA A 159 -21.99 -5.30 -0.32
CA ALA A 159 -21.04 -4.29 -0.72
C ALA A 159 -21.53 -2.89 -0.36
N LEU A 160 -22.75 -2.56 -0.79
CA LEU A 160 -23.38 -1.26 -0.54
C LEU A 160 -23.56 -1.01 0.96
N SER A 161 -24.02 -2.01 1.71
CA SER A 161 -24.23 -1.86 3.15
C SER A 161 -22.91 -1.70 3.92
N VAL A 162 -21.83 -2.35 3.50
CA VAL A 162 -20.53 -2.24 4.17
C VAL A 162 -19.86 -0.92 3.84
N VAL A 163 -19.93 -0.45 2.59
CA VAL A 163 -19.40 0.88 2.22
C VAL A 163 -20.16 1.99 2.95
N ASP A 164 -21.49 1.88 3.08
CA ASP A 164 -22.30 2.83 3.86
C ASP A 164 -21.94 2.80 5.36
N LEU A 165 -21.73 1.61 5.93
CA LEU A 165 -21.30 1.43 7.32
C LEU A 165 -19.93 2.09 7.58
N LEU A 166 -18.97 1.88 6.68
CA LEU A 166 -17.61 2.40 6.82
C LEU A 166 -17.51 3.90 6.50
N ASN A 167 -18.45 4.43 5.71
CA ASN A 167 -18.61 5.85 5.36
C ASN A 167 -17.26 6.56 5.11
N SER A 168 -16.40 5.90 4.33
CA SER A 168 -15.02 6.31 4.12
C SER A 168 -14.90 7.30 2.96
N ASP A 169 -13.87 8.13 3.00
CA ASP A 169 -13.46 8.90 1.83
C ASP A 169 -12.88 7.96 0.77
N ASN A 170 -13.53 7.93 -0.39
CA ASN A 170 -13.21 7.00 -1.46
C ASN A 170 -12.44 7.72 -2.57
N SER A 171 -11.12 7.71 -2.44
CA SER A 171 -10.21 8.28 -3.44
C SER A 171 -9.06 7.30 -3.72
N LEU A 172 -8.68 7.21 -4.98
CA LEU A 172 -7.46 6.52 -5.38
C LEU A 172 -6.24 7.42 -5.10
N PRO A 173 -5.05 6.84 -4.85
CA PRO A 173 -3.83 7.63 -4.72
C PRO A 173 -3.60 8.52 -5.94
N VAL A 174 -3.34 9.81 -5.71
CA VAL A 174 -3.13 10.78 -6.79
C VAL A 174 -1.98 10.37 -7.70
N LEU A 175 -0.94 9.74 -7.13
CA LEU A 175 0.25 9.30 -7.87
C LEU A 175 -0.05 8.26 -8.96
N LEU A 176 -1.22 7.60 -8.94
CA LEU A 176 -1.62 6.69 -10.02
C LEU A 176 -1.72 7.39 -11.37
N SER A 177 -2.11 8.68 -11.40
CA SER A 177 -2.21 9.43 -12.65
C SER A 177 -0.84 9.80 -13.24
N ALA A 178 0.26 9.55 -12.52
CA ALA A 178 1.59 9.76 -13.06
C ALA A 178 1.99 8.70 -14.09
N PHE A 179 1.39 7.51 -14.03
CA PHE A 179 1.62 6.42 -14.98
C PHE A 179 0.92 6.71 -16.31
N PRO A 180 1.65 6.75 -17.45
CA PRO A 180 1.04 6.93 -18.76
C PRO A 180 0.08 5.79 -19.11
N GLU A 181 -1.06 6.10 -19.71
CA GLU A 181 -2.09 5.10 -20.02
C GLU A 181 -1.73 4.20 -21.22
N GLN A 182 -0.95 4.72 -22.18
CA GLN A 182 -0.62 3.97 -23.39
C GLN A 182 0.22 2.75 -23.05
N ASN A 183 -0.22 1.57 -23.49
CA ASN A 183 0.39 0.26 -23.23
C ASN A 183 0.40 -0.18 -21.75
N LEU A 184 -0.20 0.60 -20.84
CA LEU A 184 -0.33 0.20 -19.44
C LEU A 184 -1.21 -1.04 -19.38
N ARG A 185 -0.69 -2.13 -18.79
CA ARG A 185 -1.47 -3.32 -18.53
C ARG A 185 -2.60 -2.94 -17.57
N PRO A 186 -3.87 -3.21 -17.91
CA PRO A 186 -5.00 -2.91 -17.04
C PRO A 186 -4.80 -3.49 -15.64
N LYS A 187 -5.13 -2.70 -14.60
CA LYS A 187 -5.07 -3.11 -13.19
C LYS A 187 -3.69 -3.59 -12.74
N SER A 188 -2.62 -3.16 -13.38
CA SER A 188 -1.24 -3.55 -13.03
C SER A 188 -0.52 -2.59 -12.08
N ILE A 189 -1.06 -1.39 -11.82
CA ILE A 189 -0.41 -0.43 -10.92
C ILE A 189 -0.54 -0.92 -9.47
N GLN A 190 0.58 -1.14 -8.79
CA GLN A 190 0.64 -1.66 -7.43
C GLN A 190 1.39 -0.69 -6.53
N PHE A 191 0.99 -0.61 -5.26
CA PHE A 191 1.77 0.04 -4.22
C PHE A 191 2.52 -1.01 -3.40
N ILE A 192 3.83 -0.81 -3.26
CA ILE A 192 4.78 -1.66 -2.55
C ILE A 192 5.30 -0.87 -1.35
N ALA A 193 4.81 -1.23 -0.16
CA ALA A 193 5.14 -0.52 1.08
C ALA A 193 6.62 -0.67 1.44
N GLU A 194 7.17 -1.88 1.25
CA GLU A 194 8.56 -2.18 1.61
C GLU A 194 9.27 -2.95 0.49
N ASN A 195 10.59 -2.74 0.38
CA ASN A 195 11.47 -3.52 -0.48
C ASN A 195 11.06 -3.54 -1.96
N LEU A 196 10.55 -2.44 -2.50
CA LEU A 196 10.27 -2.30 -3.93
C LEU A 196 11.54 -2.65 -4.73
N LEU A 197 11.36 -3.37 -5.84
CA LEU A 197 12.47 -3.93 -6.64
C LEU A 197 13.40 -4.90 -5.87
N GLY A 198 13.00 -5.36 -4.68
CA GLY A 198 13.84 -6.22 -3.82
C GLY A 198 14.92 -5.48 -3.04
N TYR A 199 14.90 -4.14 -3.00
CA TYR A 199 15.89 -3.33 -2.31
C TYR A 199 15.31 -2.68 -1.06
N SER A 200 15.90 -2.92 0.10
CA SER A 200 15.37 -2.46 1.40
C SER A 200 15.34 -0.95 1.61
N PHE A 201 16.01 -0.19 0.75
CA PHE A 201 15.95 1.27 0.75
C PHE A 201 14.85 1.84 -0.16
N PHE A 202 14.23 1.03 -1.02
CA PHE A 202 13.05 1.44 -1.78
C PHE A 202 11.78 1.04 -1.06
N ASN A 203 11.25 1.96 -0.27
CA ASN A 203 9.98 1.81 0.44
C ASN A 203 8.97 2.82 -0.11
N ASN A 204 7.68 2.56 0.13
CA ASN A 204 6.56 3.40 -0.32
C ASN A 204 6.59 3.70 -1.83
N GLY A 205 6.86 2.69 -2.63
CA GLY A 205 6.99 2.82 -4.07
C GLY A 205 5.80 2.26 -4.83
N PHE A 206 5.49 2.84 -5.98
CA PHE A 206 4.53 2.28 -6.94
C PHE A 206 5.28 1.56 -8.05
N GLN A 207 4.68 0.50 -8.58
CA GLN A 207 5.12 -0.14 -9.82
C GLN A 207 3.94 -0.38 -10.76
N ALA A 208 4.22 -0.45 -12.05
CA ALA A 208 3.22 -0.78 -13.06
C ALA A 208 3.86 -1.59 -14.20
N PHE A 209 3.04 -2.39 -14.87
CA PHE A 209 3.49 -3.23 -15.98
C PHE A 209 2.88 -2.72 -17.29
N TYR A 210 3.70 -2.68 -18.33
CA TYR A 210 3.34 -2.24 -19.67
C TYR A 210 3.58 -3.37 -20.65
N ASP A 211 2.62 -3.58 -21.55
CA ASP A 211 2.68 -4.60 -22.59
C ASP A 211 2.93 -3.95 -23.95
N PHE A 212 4.07 -4.25 -24.54
CA PHE A 212 4.40 -3.91 -25.93
C PHE A 212 4.36 -5.18 -26.78
N GLU A 213 4.37 -5.04 -28.12
CA GLU A 213 4.11 -6.16 -29.04
C GLU A 213 4.86 -7.46 -28.71
N ASN A 214 6.12 -7.38 -28.26
CA ASN A 214 6.93 -8.54 -27.89
C ASN A 214 7.76 -8.36 -26.61
N GLU A 215 7.51 -7.28 -25.85
CA GLU A 215 8.30 -6.93 -24.68
C GLU A 215 7.40 -6.46 -23.54
N GLN A 216 7.84 -6.66 -22.30
CA GLN A 216 7.16 -6.13 -21.12
C GLN A 216 8.07 -5.13 -20.43
N CYS A 217 7.50 -3.99 -20.07
CA CYS A 217 8.22 -2.99 -19.28
C CYS A 217 7.63 -2.94 -17.87
N ARG A 218 8.48 -2.91 -16.86
CA ARG A 218 8.07 -2.55 -15.51
C ARG A 218 8.56 -1.13 -15.21
N LEU A 219 7.62 -0.22 -14.94
CA LEU A 219 7.90 1.10 -14.42
C LEU A 219 7.80 1.11 -12.90
N PHE A 220 8.53 2.01 -12.25
CA PHE A 220 8.37 2.30 -10.84
C PHE A 220 8.48 3.81 -10.56
N ILE A 221 7.83 4.24 -9.48
CA ILE A 221 7.87 5.61 -8.96
C ILE A 221 7.98 5.53 -7.43
N VAL A 222 8.92 6.24 -6.84
CA VAL A 222 9.06 6.40 -5.39
C VAL A 222 8.99 7.88 -5.07
N GLU A 223 8.07 8.24 -4.18
CA GLU A 223 7.98 9.59 -3.61
C GLU A 223 8.78 9.66 -2.30
N SER A 224 9.58 10.70 -2.15
CA SER A 224 10.35 10.99 -0.94
C SER A 224 9.80 12.21 -0.22
N ALA A 225 10.06 12.37 1.07
CA ALA A 225 9.51 13.51 1.82
C ALA A 225 10.16 14.86 1.43
N SER A 226 11.32 14.83 0.77
CA SER A 226 12.01 16.02 0.30
C SER A 226 12.87 15.75 -0.93
N ILE A 227 13.23 16.84 -1.63
CA ILE A 227 14.21 16.81 -2.75
C ILE A 227 15.54 16.22 -2.29
N LYS A 228 15.97 16.52 -1.05
CA LYS A 228 17.20 15.96 -0.49
C LYS A 228 17.11 14.44 -0.38
N GLU A 229 16.03 13.92 0.20
CA GLU A 229 15.83 12.48 0.33
C GLU A 229 15.72 11.78 -1.03
N SER A 230 15.02 12.39 -2.00
CA SER A 230 14.97 11.88 -3.37
C SER A 230 16.37 11.79 -4.01
N ASN A 231 17.20 12.83 -3.80
CA ASN A 231 18.60 12.81 -4.25
C ASN A 231 19.42 11.73 -3.56
N ASP A 232 19.28 11.58 -2.24
CA ASP A 232 20.00 10.59 -1.44
C ASP A 232 19.59 9.17 -1.87
N LEU A 233 18.29 8.92 -2.10
CA LEU A 233 17.75 7.64 -2.57
C LEU A 233 18.24 7.29 -3.98
N PHE A 234 18.22 8.26 -4.90
CA PHE A 234 18.75 8.08 -6.25
C PHE A 234 20.24 7.75 -6.22
N ASP A 235 21.03 8.47 -5.43
CA ASP A 235 22.47 8.21 -5.25
C ASP A 235 22.70 6.83 -4.62
N GLN A 236 21.92 6.44 -3.62
CA GLN A 236 22.01 5.14 -2.97
C GLN A 236 21.77 4.00 -3.95
N TYR A 237 20.78 4.11 -4.84
CA TYR A 237 20.51 3.11 -5.86
C TYR A 237 21.69 2.96 -6.83
N ILE A 238 22.21 4.06 -7.38
CA ILE A 238 23.34 4.03 -8.32
C ILE A 238 24.60 3.43 -7.68
N LEU A 239 24.87 3.77 -6.41
CA LEU A 239 25.97 3.19 -5.64
C LEU A 239 25.77 1.69 -5.40
N HIS A 240 24.54 1.26 -5.10
CA HIS A 240 24.20 -0.13 -4.82
C HIS A 240 24.49 -1.04 -6.03
N ILE A 241 24.08 -0.61 -7.23
CA ILE A 241 24.32 -1.37 -8.48
C ILE A 241 25.74 -1.20 -9.03
N ARG A 242 26.62 -0.45 -8.34
CA ARG A 242 28.06 -0.27 -8.64
C ARG A 242 28.38 0.31 -10.02
N HIS A 243 27.48 1.11 -10.60
CA HIS A 243 27.76 1.80 -11.87
C HIS A 243 28.83 2.91 -11.68
N THR A 244 29.82 3.00 -12.58
CA THR A 244 30.87 4.07 -12.53
C THR A 244 31.20 4.68 -13.91
N PRO A 245 31.54 5.99 -13.98
CA PRO A 245 31.54 6.96 -12.88
C PRO A 245 30.27 7.81 -12.82
N ARG A 246 29.74 7.98 -11.60
CA ARG A 246 28.77 9.00 -11.19
C ARG A 246 29.17 10.36 -11.74
N ILE A 247 28.23 11.04 -12.39
CA ILE A 247 28.31 12.44 -12.81
C ILE A 247 27.48 13.28 -11.82
N PRO A 248 28.11 14.11 -10.98
CA PRO A 248 27.40 15.00 -10.07
C PRO A 248 26.41 15.90 -10.82
N GLY A 249 25.17 15.97 -10.34
CA GLY A 249 24.10 16.77 -10.95
C GLY A 249 23.27 16.04 -12.01
N SER A 250 23.62 14.81 -12.42
CA SER A 250 22.79 14.02 -13.34
C SER A 250 21.44 13.67 -12.72
N THR A 251 20.40 13.81 -13.53
CA THR A 251 19.01 13.47 -13.20
C THR A 251 18.53 12.20 -13.90
N GLU A 252 19.38 11.57 -14.71
CA GLU A 252 19.11 10.33 -15.44
C GLU A 252 20.36 9.47 -15.50
N TYR A 253 20.20 8.16 -15.34
CA TYR A 253 21.21 7.15 -15.65
C TYR A 253 20.59 5.97 -16.40
N LYS A 254 21.25 5.56 -17.47
CA LYS A 254 21.07 4.22 -18.03
C LYS A 254 21.79 3.22 -17.13
N VAL A 255 21.11 2.15 -16.75
CA VAL A 255 21.59 1.19 -15.75
C VAL A 255 21.45 -0.24 -16.26
N ILE A 256 22.32 -1.10 -15.76
CA ILE A 256 22.15 -2.55 -15.83
C ILE A 256 22.00 -3.04 -14.40
N ASP A 257 20.76 -3.26 -13.99
CA ASP A 257 20.42 -3.77 -12.66
C ASP A 257 20.64 -5.30 -12.61
N PRO A 258 21.30 -5.84 -11.57
CA PRO A 258 21.57 -7.28 -11.47
C PRO A 258 20.33 -8.18 -11.46
N TYR A 259 19.20 -7.68 -10.95
CA TYR A 259 17.95 -8.42 -10.83
C TYR A 259 16.95 -8.05 -11.93
N HIS A 260 17.05 -6.84 -12.47
CA HIS A 260 16.03 -6.26 -13.36
C HIS A 260 16.51 -6.01 -14.79
N GLY A 261 17.81 -6.18 -15.05
CA GLY A 261 18.40 -6.04 -16.38
C GLY A 261 18.58 -4.58 -16.80
N VAL A 262 18.56 -4.34 -18.12
CA VAL A 262 18.79 -3.01 -18.69
C VAL A 262 17.59 -2.11 -18.42
N GLY A 263 17.87 -0.88 -18.00
CA GLY A 263 16.85 0.12 -17.73
C GLY A 263 17.38 1.54 -17.70
N SER A 264 16.51 2.47 -17.30
CA SER A 264 16.84 3.86 -17.02
C SER A 264 16.17 4.29 -15.73
N ILE A 265 16.91 5.03 -14.90
CA ILE A 265 16.40 5.64 -13.67
C ILE A 265 16.58 7.14 -13.76
N ARG A 266 15.57 7.87 -13.30
CA ARG A 266 15.50 9.32 -13.29
C ARG A 266 15.08 9.84 -11.93
N LYS A 267 15.31 11.13 -11.71
CA LYS A 267 14.78 11.87 -10.57
C LYS A 267 14.25 13.23 -10.99
N CYS A 268 13.20 13.67 -10.33
CA CYS A 268 12.64 15.00 -10.50
C CYS A 268 11.85 15.42 -9.24
N GLY A 269 12.14 16.60 -8.70
CA GLY A 269 11.53 17.07 -7.44
C GLY A 269 11.76 16.10 -6.28
N CYS A 270 10.68 15.61 -5.70
CA CYS A 270 10.69 14.62 -4.62
C CYS A 270 10.60 13.16 -5.13
N TYR A 271 10.69 12.92 -6.44
CA TYR A 271 10.44 11.62 -7.04
C TYR A 271 11.70 10.98 -7.62
N VAL A 272 11.84 9.67 -7.39
CA VAL A 272 12.74 8.78 -8.11
C VAL A 272 11.90 7.80 -8.91
N PHE A 273 12.13 7.67 -10.20
CA PHE A 273 11.32 6.81 -11.06
C PHE A 273 12.18 6.20 -12.16
N GLY A 274 11.74 5.10 -12.73
CA GLY A 274 12.51 4.41 -13.74
C GLY A 274 11.76 3.26 -14.36
N GLY A 275 12.41 2.58 -15.29
CA GLY A 275 11.84 1.42 -15.94
C GLY A 275 12.86 0.43 -16.46
N PHE A 276 12.43 -0.81 -16.60
CA PHE A 276 13.24 -1.94 -17.03
C PHE A 276 12.48 -2.80 -18.05
N GLY A 277 13.20 -3.59 -18.85
CA GLY A 277 12.62 -4.65 -19.69
C GLY A 277 12.39 -4.32 -21.17
N LEU A 278 12.70 -3.09 -21.61
CA LEU A 278 12.66 -2.72 -23.03
C LEU A 278 14.05 -2.74 -23.65
N SER A 279 14.22 -3.45 -24.77
CA SER A 279 15.47 -3.42 -25.54
C SER A 279 15.66 -2.08 -26.24
N ASN A 280 14.56 -1.43 -26.65
CA ASN A 280 14.58 -0.09 -27.24
C ASN A 280 14.62 1.00 -26.16
N ILE A 281 15.81 1.53 -25.89
CA ILE A 281 16.02 2.58 -24.89
C ILE A 281 15.30 3.89 -25.25
N GLU A 282 15.12 4.22 -26.53
CA GLU A 282 14.37 5.42 -26.92
C GLU A 282 12.89 5.32 -26.56
N GLN A 283 12.32 4.12 -26.68
CA GLN A 283 10.95 3.85 -26.29
C GLN A 283 10.75 3.95 -24.78
N LEU A 284 11.71 3.42 -24.00
CA LEU A 284 11.74 3.62 -22.55
C LEU A 284 11.89 5.10 -22.18
N SER A 285 12.78 5.83 -22.85
CA SER A 285 12.98 7.27 -22.62
C SER A 285 11.69 8.05 -22.81
N LYS A 286 10.95 7.83 -23.91
CA LYS A 286 9.68 8.51 -24.17
C LYS A 286 8.63 8.24 -23.08
N LEU A 287 8.58 7.01 -22.59
CA LEU A 287 7.67 6.63 -21.51
C LEU A 287 8.05 7.35 -20.20
N LEU A 288 9.34 7.43 -19.88
CA LEU A 288 9.84 8.15 -18.71
C LEU A 288 9.71 9.68 -18.85
N ASP A 289 9.75 10.23 -20.06
CA ASP A 289 9.47 11.65 -20.31
C ASP A 289 8.02 11.98 -19.90
N GLN A 290 7.06 11.15 -20.31
CA GLN A 290 5.65 11.31 -19.93
C GLN A 290 5.43 11.20 -18.41
N VAL A 291 6.11 10.26 -17.74
CA VAL A 291 6.08 10.17 -16.27
C VAL A 291 6.63 11.44 -15.64
N GLY A 292 7.79 11.92 -16.09
CA GLY A 292 8.40 13.15 -15.59
C GLY A 292 7.50 14.38 -15.78
N ASP A 293 6.87 14.49 -16.95
CA ASP A 293 5.90 15.55 -17.27
C ASP A 293 4.64 15.48 -16.40
N ASN A 294 4.24 14.30 -15.92
CA ASN A 294 3.11 14.15 -15.02
C ASN A 294 3.47 14.44 -13.55
N LEU A 295 4.72 14.16 -13.15
CA LEU A 295 5.20 14.34 -11.77
C LEU A 295 5.66 15.76 -11.46
N CYS A 296 6.21 16.47 -12.45
CA CYS A 296 6.92 17.75 -12.24
C CYS A 296 6.19 18.97 -12.80
N ARG A 297 4.86 18.88 -12.91
CA ARG A 297 3.97 20.02 -13.21
C ARG A 297 3.79 20.94 -12.01
#